data_AF-A0A7V9GGM2-F1
#
_entry.id   AF-A0A7V9GGM2-F1
#
_cell.length_a   1.000
_cell.length_b   1.000
_cell.length_c   1.000
_cell.angle_alpha   90.00
_cell.angle_beta   90.00
_cell.angle_gamma   90.00
#
_symmetry.space_group_name_H-M   'P 1'
#
loop_
_entity.id
_entity.type
_entity.pdbx_description
1 polymer ?
#
loop_
_entity_poly.entity_id
_entity_poly.type
_entity_poly.pdbx_seq_one_letter_code
_entity_poly.pdbx_strand_id
1 'polypeptide(L)'
;MADRALAVVDAHQRPEGYAVPSATYPYRWLWDSAFHAVVRAALGQPDKAAAELRFAHRHQHPSGFVAHIDHVSDPDAFAAFWGRAGDSTITQPPVSGHAVAELARVTGAVDERLAIAAAAHLRFCFGRRHPSGLPAVAHPWETGCDDSPRWDHWGAADPARWFTVKGELVAGLRIDTAGAAVGSAVAGFDCAPVGFAAICAWSARQLLAVAPGIDDTLAAEADAVAEALRGRWDPARRCWVDAGAHEATSGCTRTVEALLPLLVEDRPEVCATVLAELADPAAWAGRYGPRGVHPAEPAYDPG
;
A
#
# COMPACT_ATOMS: atom_id res chain seq x y z
N MET A 1 17.30 0.16 22.67
CA MET A 1 16.78 0.15 21.27
C MET A 1 15.51 1.00 21.17
N ALA A 2 14.53 0.83 22.07
CA ALA A 2 13.33 1.67 22.14
C ALA A 2 13.63 3.18 22.14
N ASP A 3 14.56 3.66 22.98
CA ASP A 3 14.92 5.09 23.05
C ASP A 3 15.43 5.67 21.72
N ARG A 4 16.18 4.86 20.94
CA ARG A 4 16.68 5.29 19.61
C ARG A 4 15.55 5.35 18.60
N ALA A 5 14.64 4.37 18.60
CA ALA A 5 13.47 4.39 17.73
C ALA A 5 12.56 5.58 18.04
N LEU A 6 12.34 5.85 19.33
CA LEU A 6 11.57 7.00 19.78
C LEU A 6 12.20 8.32 19.33
N ALA A 7 13.53 8.47 19.50
CA ALA A 7 14.25 9.66 19.06
C ALA A 7 14.11 9.90 17.55
N VAL A 8 14.13 8.85 16.72
CA VAL A 8 13.91 8.96 15.26
C VAL A 8 12.50 9.44 14.97
N VAL A 9 11.48 8.78 15.53
CA VAL A 9 10.07 9.11 15.25
C VAL A 9 9.71 10.51 15.77
N ASP A 10 10.26 10.95 16.90
CA ASP A 10 10.06 12.31 17.40
C ASP A 10 10.83 13.36 16.57
N ALA A 11 12.01 13.05 16.03
CA ALA A 11 12.73 13.94 15.10
C ALA A 11 12.01 14.14 13.76
N HIS A 12 11.20 13.16 13.36
CA HIS A 12 10.38 13.20 12.16
C HIS A 12 9.06 13.95 12.36
N GLN A 13 8.66 14.25 13.60
CA GLN A 13 7.45 15.01 13.87
C GLN A 13 7.56 16.45 13.33
N ARG A 14 6.50 16.91 12.67
CA ARG A 14 6.37 18.27 12.15
C ARG A 14 5.36 19.10 12.96
N PRO A 15 5.54 20.43 13.05
CA PRO A 15 4.64 21.32 13.78
C PRO A 15 3.16 21.23 13.36
N GLU A 16 2.91 20.85 12.11
CA GLU A 16 1.58 20.69 11.52
C GLU A 16 0.81 19.50 12.11
N GLY A 17 1.47 18.56 12.81
CA GLY A 17 0.81 17.47 13.52
C GLY A 17 0.95 16.08 12.88
N TYR A 18 1.90 15.90 11.97
CA TYR A 18 2.24 14.59 11.36
C TYR A 18 3.73 14.29 11.43
N ALA A 19 4.11 13.04 11.16
CA ALA A 19 5.50 12.64 10.99
C ALA A 19 5.87 12.44 9.51
N VAL A 20 7.04 12.94 9.10
CA VAL A 20 7.59 12.71 7.75
C VAL A 20 8.31 11.37 7.66
N PRO A 21 8.31 10.69 6.50
CA PRO A 21 9.10 9.46 6.32
C PRO A 21 10.60 9.69 6.49
N SER A 22 11.10 10.79 5.94
CA SER A 22 12.51 11.20 6.01
C SER A 22 12.68 12.68 5.65
N ALA A 23 13.90 13.21 5.76
CA ALA A 23 14.20 14.58 5.33
C ALA A 23 13.99 14.80 3.81
N THR A 24 14.12 13.75 2.99
CA THR A 24 13.91 13.81 1.54
C THR A 24 12.42 13.78 1.17
N TYR A 25 11.56 13.34 2.07
CA TYR A 25 10.11 13.29 1.90
C TYR A 25 9.42 14.23 2.90
N PRO A 26 9.43 15.56 2.67
CA PRO A 26 9.08 16.56 3.68
C PRO A 26 7.57 16.73 3.91
N TYR A 27 6.76 15.77 3.46
CA TYR A 27 5.29 15.81 3.48
C TYR A 27 4.73 14.58 4.19
N ARG A 28 3.43 14.61 4.49
CA ARG A 28 2.75 13.45 5.11
C ARG A 28 2.47 12.42 4.03
N TRP A 29 2.96 11.20 4.22
CA TRP A 29 2.63 10.05 3.37
C TRP A 29 1.68 9.08 4.08
N LEU A 30 0.66 8.60 3.37
CA LEU A 30 -0.47 7.89 3.97
C LEU A 30 -0.06 6.60 4.67
N TRP A 31 0.62 5.69 3.95
CA TRP A 31 1.01 4.42 4.54
C TRP A 31 2.13 4.57 5.57
N ASP A 32 3.02 5.56 5.42
CA ASP A 32 4.07 5.89 6.38
C ASP A 32 3.46 6.37 7.70
N SER A 33 2.44 7.24 7.66
CA SER A 33 1.69 7.64 8.85
C SER A 33 1.04 6.45 9.56
N ALA A 34 0.58 5.43 8.82
CA ALA A 34 0.07 4.21 9.42
C ALA A 34 1.18 3.44 10.17
N PHE A 35 2.38 3.29 9.57
CA PHE A 35 3.52 2.67 10.23
C PHE A 35 4.06 3.50 11.41
N HIS A 36 4.09 4.83 11.30
CA HIS A 36 4.42 5.72 12.41
C HIS A 36 3.47 5.51 13.59
N ALA A 37 2.16 5.38 13.33
CA ALA A 37 1.18 5.11 14.37
C ALA A 37 1.41 3.75 15.04
N VAL A 38 1.67 2.69 14.29
CA VAL A 38 2.02 1.36 14.85
C VAL A 38 3.25 1.44 15.75
N VAL A 39 4.32 2.10 15.29
CA VAL A 39 5.54 2.28 16.07
C VAL A 39 5.28 3.11 17.33
N ARG A 40 4.54 4.21 17.23
CA ARG A 40 4.19 5.05 18.39
C ARG A 40 3.35 4.30 19.41
N ALA A 41 2.37 3.50 18.99
CA ALA A 41 1.58 2.66 19.88
C ALA A 41 2.48 1.65 20.63
N ALA A 42 3.38 0.96 19.91
CA ALA A 42 4.32 0.02 20.50
C ALA A 42 5.33 0.67 21.46
N LEU A 43 5.65 1.94 21.27
CA LEU A 43 6.52 2.74 22.15
C LEU A 43 5.78 3.42 23.32
N GLY A 44 4.51 3.07 23.57
CA GLY A 44 3.74 3.60 24.68
C GLY A 44 3.25 5.04 24.46
N GLN A 45 3.07 5.46 23.20
CA GLN A 45 2.50 6.76 22.81
C GLN A 45 1.18 6.60 22.03
N PRO A 46 0.15 5.92 22.59
CA PRO A 46 -1.10 5.65 21.88
C PRO A 46 -1.84 6.94 21.46
N ASP A 47 -1.77 8.01 22.26
CA ASP A 47 -2.41 9.29 21.92
C ASP A 47 -1.78 9.93 20.68
N LYS A 48 -0.44 9.87 20.56
CA LYS A 48 0.26 10.36 19.37
C LYS A 48 -0.01 9.45 18.16
N ALA A 49 -0.13 8.15 18.37
CA ALA A 49 -0.51 7.21 17.31
C ALA A 49 -1.92 7.51 16.76
N ALA A 50 -2.89 7.73 17.66
CA ALA A 50 -4.25 8.12 17.27
C ALA A 50 -4.26 9.47 16.54
N ALA A 51 -3.49 10.45 17.02
CA ALA A 51 -3.37 11.76 16.38
C ALA A 51 -2.81 11.66 14.95
N GLU A 52 -1.76 10.86 14.74
CA GLU A 52 -1.18 10.61 13.42
C GLU A 52 -2.21 10.00 12.45
N LEU A 53 -2.98 9.00 12.90
CA LEU A 53 -4.03 8.38 12.07
C LEU A 53 -5.17 9.35 11.76
N ARG A 54 -5.64 10.13 12.75
CA ARG A 54 -6.68 11.16 12.52
C ARG A 54 -6.19 12.20 11.51
N PHE A 55 -4.92 12.59 11.60
CA PHE A 55 -4.33 13.55 10.68
C PHE A 55 -4.25 13.00 9.25
N ALA A 56 -3.83 11.74 9.08
CA ALA A 56 -3.77 11.07 7.79
C ALA A 56 -5.14 10.97 7.10
N HIS A 57 -6.22 10.84 7.87
CA HIS A 57 -7.60 10.74 7.37
C HIS A 57 -8.39 12.07 7.37
N ARG A 58 -7.77 13.20 7.74
CA ARG A 58 -8.52 14.45 8.00
C ARG A 58 -9.22 15.08 6.79
N HIS A 59 -8.77 14.74 5.58
CA HIS A 59 -9.39 15.14 4.31
C HIS A 59 -9.95 13.95 3.54
N GLN A 60 -10.33 12.86 4.23
CA GLN A 60 -10.96 11.72 3.58
C GLN A 60 -12.23 12.17 2.84
N HIS A 61 -12.36 11.78 1.57
CA HIS A 61 -13.54 12.11 0.77
C HIS A 61 -14.75 11.26 1.19
N PRO A 62 -15.98 11.70 0.86
CA PRO A 62 -17.19 10.88 1.06
C PRO A 62 -17.15 9.52 0.35
N SER A 63 -16.38 9.38 -0.74
CA SER A 63 -16.16 8.11 -1.43
C SER A 63 -15.24 7.15 -0.68
N GLY A 64 -14.62 7.58 0.42
CA GLY A 64 -13.62 6.84 1.17
C GLY A 64 -12.18 7.09 0.73
N PHE A 65 -11.96 7.78 -0.39
CA PHE A 65 -10.63 8.13 -0.87
C PHE A 65 -9.80 8.89 0.17
N VAL A 66 -8.54 8.49 0.31
CA VAL A 66 -7.51 9.20 1.09
C VAL A 66 -6.29 9.39 0.19
N ALA A 67 -5.84 10.64 0.07
CA ALA A 67 -4.68 11.02 -0.73
C ALA A 67 -3.39 10.41 -0.17
N HIS A 68 -2.52 9.88 -1.03
CA HIS A 68 -1.24 9.33 -0.58
C HIS A 68 -0.32 10.39 0.03
N ILE A 69 -0.29 11.62 -0.49
CA ILE A 69 0.46 12.73 0.10
C ILE A 69 -0.44 13.87 0.54
N ASP A 70 -0.13 14.43 1.71
CA ASP A 70 -0.56 15.76 2.13
C ASP A 70 0.53 16.80 2.00
N HIS A 71 0.22 17.88 1.31
CA HIS A 71 1.08 19.04 1.13
C HIS A 71 0.72 20.20 2.05
N VAL A 72 0.04 19.99 3.18
CA VAL A 72 -0.40 21.12 4.05
C VAL A 72 0.69 22.11 4.48
N SER A 73 1.95 21.67 4.58
CA SER A 73 3.08 22.56 4.89
C SER A 73 3.45 23.50 3.73
N ASP A 74 3.09 23.14 2.49
CA ASP A 74 3.22 23.96 1.29
C ASP A 74 2.14 23.54 0.25
N PRO A 75 0.88 23.99 0.42
CA PRO A 75 -0.26 23.48 -0.36
C PRO A 75 -0.14 23.70 -1.87
N ASP A 76 0.66 24.68 -2.30
CA ASP A 76 0.80 25.08 -3.70
C ASP A 76 1.95 24.36 -4.42
N ALA A 77 2.90 23.75 -3.69
CA ALA A 77 4.11 23.14 -4.24
C ALA A 77 3.86 22.16 -5.40
N PHE A 78 2.76 21.41 -5.33
CA PHE A 78 2.38 20.40 -6.33
C PHE A 78 0.98 20.62 -6.91
N ALA A 79 0.41 21.81 -6.71
CA ALA A 79 -0.97 22.08 -7.13
C ALA A 79 -1.16 21.95 -8.65
N ALA A 80 -0.20 22.45 -9.43
CA ALA A 80 -0.22 22.32 -10.89
C ALA A 80 -0.04 20.86 -11.35
N PHE A 81 0.73 20.07 -10.60
CA PHE A 81 1.01 18.67 -10.93
C PHE A 81 -0.20 17.77 -10.66
N TRP A 82 -0.85 17.95 -9.51
CA TRP A 82 -2.04 17.18 -9.12
C TRP A 82 -3.35 17.74 -9.67
N GLY A 83 -3.34 18.96 -10.22
CA GLY A 83 -4.55 19.69 -10.61
C GLY A 83 -5.39 20.19 -9.44
N ARG A 84 -4.85 20.15 -8.21
CA ARG A 84 -5.48 20.66 -6.98
C ARG A 84 -4.43 20.96 -5.91
N ALA A 85 -4.70 21.96 -5.07
CA ALA A 85 -3.84 22.31 -3.95
C ALA A 85 -4.05 21.38 -2.74
N GLY A 86 -3.03 21.29 -1.89
CA GLY A 86 -3.11 20.68 -0.57
C GLY A 86 -2.85 19.18 -0.52
N ASP A 87 -3.24 18.38 -1.51
CA ASP A 87 -2.99 16.94 -1.50
C ASP A 87 -3.03 16.29 -2.89
N SER A 88 -2.38 15.13 -2.98
CA SER A 88 -2.31 14.33 -4.22
C SER A 88 -3.64 13.71 -4.63
N THR A 89 -3.84 13.36 -5.90
CA THR A 89 -5.11 12.79 -6.39
C THR A 89 -5.17 11.26 -6.41
N ILE A 90 -4.06 10.56 -6.15
CA ILE A 90 -4.00 9.10 -6.07
C ILE A 90 -3.87 8.64 -4.61
N THR A 91 -4.20 7.36 -4.34
CA THR A 91 -4.15 6.78 -3.01
C THR A 91 -2.87 5.96 -2.75
N GLN A 92 -2.79 5.26 -1.63
CA GLN A 92 -1.71 4.36 -1.24
C GLN A 92 -2.28 3.10 -0.56
N PRO A 93 -1.48 2.05 -0.30
CA PRO A 93 -1.97 0.83 0.34
C PRO A 93 -2.66 1.15 1.68
N PRO A 94 -3.87 0.62 1.94
CA PRO A 94 -4.71 1.00 3.08
C PRO A 94 -4.24 0.36 4.40
N VAL A 95 -2.97 0.55 4.78
CA VAL A 95 -2.35 0.00 6.01
C VAL A 95 -3.02 0.56 7.29
N SER A 96 -3.79 1.65 7.19
CA SER A 96 -4.50 2.23 8.33
C SER A 96 -5.44 1.26 9.04
N GLY A 97 -6.05 0.29 8.35
CA GLY A 97 -6.87 -0.75 9.00
C GLY A 97 -6.08 -1.59 10.00
N HIS A 98 -4.87 -2.01 9.62
CA HIS A 98 -3.92 -2.65 10.52
C HIS A 98 -3.46 -1.71 11.65
N ALA A 99 -3.14 -0.45 11.35
CA ALA A 99 -2.70 0.49 12.37
C ALA A 99 -3.76 0.77 13.45
N VAL A 100 -5.05 0.84 13.06
CA VAL A 100 -6.18 0.91 14.00
C VAL A 100 -6.27 -0.35 14.85
N ALA A 101 -6.06 -1.53 14.25
CA ALA A 101 -6.05 -2.80 14.98
C ALA A 101 -4.91 -2.88 16.01
N GLU A 102 -3.70 -2.46 15.65
CA GLU A 102 -2.57 -2.40 16.59
C GLU A 102 -2.83 -1.40 17.72
N LEU A 103 -3.35 -0.22 17.40
CA LEU A 103 -3.72 0.77 18.42
C LEU A 103 -4.75 0.19 19.39
N ALA A 104 -5.80 -0.47 18.89
CA ALA A 104 -6.84 -1.08 19.71
C ALA A 104 -6.30 -2.22 20.60
N ARG A 105 -5.33 -3.00 20.11
CA ARG A 105 -4.65 -4.04 20.92
C ARG A 105 -3.85 -3.44 22.07
N VAL A 106 -3.21 -2.29 21.84
CA VAL A 106 -2.44 -1.58 22.88
C VAL A 106 -3.35 -0.89 23.90
N THR A 107 -4.41 -0.23 23.46
CA THR A 107 -5.30 0.56 24.34
C THR A 107 -6.40 -0.28 25.00
N GLY A 108 -6.70 -1.46 24.45
CA GLY A 108 -7.85 -2.28 24.84
C GLY A 108 -9.19 -1.76 24.31
N ALA A 109 -9.20 -0.73 23.46
CA ALA A 109 -10.42 -0.12 22.92
C ALA A 109 -10.21 0.39 21.49
N VAL A 110 -11.20 0.14 20.62
CA VAL A 110 -11.19 0.64 19.25
C VAL A 110 -11.70 2.07 19.18
N ASP A 111 -10.98 2.92 18.43
CA ASP A 111 -11.52 4.22 18.03
C ASP A 111 -12.49 4.02 16.87
N GLU A 112 -13.79 4.09 17.16
CA GLU A 112 -14.85 3.83 16.17
C GLU A 112 -14.77 4.75 14.95
N ARG A 113 -14.38 6.03 15.13
CA ARG A 113 -14.29 6.98 14.02
C ARG A 113 -13.13 6.61 13.09
N LEU A 114 -11.99 6.24 13.64
CA LEU A 114 -10.85 5.76 12.85
C LEU A 114 -11.16 4.42 12.18
N ALA A 115 -11.87 3.52 12.85
CA ALA A 115 -12.29 2.25 12.27
C ALA A 115 -13.23 2.46 11.07
N ILE A 116 -14.21 3.36 11.19
CA ILE A 116 -15.12 3.74 10.09
C ILE A 116 -14.33 4.37 8.93
N ALA A 117 -13.40 5.29 9.23
CA ALA A 117 -12.57 5.95 8.21
C ALA A 117 -11.69 4.93 7.46
N ALA A 118 -11.01 4.04 8.17
CA ALA A 118 -10.19 2.97 7.58
C ALA A 118 -11.05 2.01 6.73
N ALA A 119 -12.24 1.63 7.21
CA ALA A 119 -13.18 0.81 6.45
C ALA A 119 -13.65 1.50 5.16
N ALA A 120 -13.95 2.80 5.21
CA ALA A 120 -14.32 3.57 4.03
C ALA A 120 -13.19 3.62 2.98
N HIS A 121 -11.94 3.77 3.42
CA HIS A 121 -10.78 3.74 2.52
C HIS A 121 -10.57 2.37 1.88
N LEU A 122 -10.73 1.29 2.65
CA LEU A 122 -10.70 -0.07 2.10
C LEU A 122 -11.79 -0.29 1.05
N ARG A 123 -13.02 0.19 1.29
CA ARG A 123 -14.11 0.13 0.30
C ARG A 123 -13.81 0.91 -0.97
N PHE A 124 -13.19 2.09 -0.85
CA PHE A 124 -12.71 2.83 -2.01
C PHE A 124 -11.73 2.00 -2.85
N CYS A 125 -10.76 1.34 -2.20
CA CYS A 125 -9.82 0.47 -2.88
C CYS A 125 -10.50 -0.74 -3.55
N PHE A 126 -11.37 -1.46 -2.83
CA PHE A 126 -12.10 -2.62 -3.38
C PHE A 126 -13.05 -2.25 -4.53
N GLY A 127 -13.65 -1.05 -4.47
CA GLY A 127 -14.56 -0.55 -5.50
C GLY A 127 -13.90 -0.35 -6.87
N ARG A 128 -12.58 -0.15 -6.92
CA ARG A 128 -11.80 -0.07 -8.17
C ARG A 128 -11.47 -1.48 -8.67
N ARG A 129 -12.50 -2.26 -9.00
CA ARG A 129 -12.36 -3.71 -9.29
C ARG A 129 -11.91 -3.98 -10.73
N HIS A 130 -10.80 -4.70 -10.88
CA HIS A 130 -10.33 -5.24 -12.16
C HIS A 130 -11.10 -6.53 -12.52
N PRO A 131 -11.22 -6.93 -13.81
CA PRO A 131 -11.85 -8.20 -14.21
C PRO A 131 -11.30 -9.47 -13.56
N SER A 132 -10.05 -9.44 -13.06
CA SER A 132 -9.45 -10.55 -12.28
C SER A 132 -10.05 -10.70 -10.88
N GLY A 133 -10.86 -9.75 -10.42
CA GLY A 133 -11.39 -9.70 -9.06
C GLY A 133 -10.49 -8.99 -8.05
N LEU A 134 -9.29 -8.57 -8.45
CA LEU A 134 -8.37 -7.78 -7.63
C LEU A 134 -8.66 -6.27 -7.75
N PRO A 135 -8.31 -5.45 -6.74
CA PRO A 135 -8.27 -4.00 -6.88
C PRO A 135 -7.27 -3.55 -7.95
N ALA A 136 -7.75 -2.76 -8.91
CA ALA A 136 -6.95 -2.04 -9.89
C ALA A 136 -6.26 -0.83 -9.25
N VAL A 137 -5.12 -0.44 -9.82
CA VAL A 137 -4.44 0.82 -9.49
C VAL A 137 -4.44 1.75 -10.70
N ALA A 138 -4.50 3.05 -10.44
CA ALA A 138 -4.46 4.08 -11.47
C ALA A 138 -3.02 4.54 -11.78
N HIS A 139 -2.09 4.30 -10.87
CA HIS A 139 -0.70 4.73 -10.97
C HIS A 139 0.20 3.79 -10.14
N PRO A 140 1.46 3.50 -10.56
CA PRO A 140 2.39 2.65 -9.80
C PRO A 140 2.63 3.12 -8.36
N TRP A 141 2.68 4.43 -8.13
CA TRP A 141 2.79 5.05 -6.80
C TRP A 141 1.70 4.62 -5.81
N GLU A 142 0.54 4.17 -6.28
CA GLU A 142 -0.51 3.67 -5.38
C GLU A 142 -0.11 2.36 -4.67
N THR A 143 0.92 1.68 -5.16
CA THR A 143 1.44 0.45 -4.55
C THR A 143 2.50 0.69 -3.48
N GLY A 144 3.14 1.86 -3.46
CA GLY A 144 4.35 2.13 -2.67
C GLY A 144 5.62 1.44 -3.20
N CYS A 145 5.55 0.80 -4.38
CA CYS A 145 6.66 0.08 -5.01
C CYS A 145 7.01 0.72 -6.37
N ASP A 146 7.27 2.02 -6.36
CA ASP A 146 7.35 2.92 -7.52
C ASP A 146 8.31 2.47 -8.62
N ASP A 147 9.45 1.92 -8.22
CA ASP A 147 10.54 1.51 -9.11
C ASP A 147 10.72 -0.02 -9.12
N SER A 148 9.68 -0.76 -8.75
CA SER A 148 9.67 -2.22 -8.86
C SER A 148 9.87 -2.65 -10.33
N PRO A 149 10.69 -3.69 -10.60
CA PRO A 149 10.84 -4.24 -11.95
C PRO A 149 9.53 -4.85 -12.48
N ARG A 150 8.49 -4.98 -11.66
CA ARG A 150 7.16 -5.35 -12.16
C ARG A 150 6.54 -4.30 -13.07
N TRP A 151 7.04 -3.08 -13.04
CA TRP A 151 6.65 -2.00 -13.95
C TRP A 151 7.45 -1.97 -15.26
N ASP A 152 8.38 -2.92 -15.47
CA ASP A 152 9.26 -2.95 -16.66
C ASP A 152 8.49 -3.06 -17.99
N HIS A 153 7.30 -3.65 -17.99
CA HIS A 153 6.39 -3.66 -19.14
C HIS A 153 6.16 -2.25 -19.71
N TRP A 154 6.07 -1.25 -18.84
CA TRP A 154 5.89 0.16 -19.23
C TRP A 154 7.22 0.94 -19.29
N GLY A 155 8.35 0.30 -19.04
CA GLY A 155 9.69 0.87 -19.20
C GLY A 155 10.39 1.31 -17.91
N ALA A 156 10.03 0.75 -16.75
CA ALA A 156 10.67 1.08 -15.48
C ALA A 156 12.18 0.77 -15.42
N ALA A 157 12.66 -0.22 -16.19
CA ALA A 157 14.07 -0.54 -16.34
C ALA A 157 14.95 0.63 -16.87
N ASP A 158 14.36 1.66 -17.49
CA ASP A 158 15.04 2.90 -17.87
C ASP A 158 14.51 4.06 -17.00
N PRO A 159 15.29 4.57 -16.02
CA PRO A 159 14.83 5.62 -15.12
C PRO A 159 14.37 6.92 -15.81
N ALA A 160 14.99 7.30 -16.93
CA ALA A 160 14.62 8.52 -17.65
C ALA A 160 13.29 8.34 -18.35
N ARG A 161 13.10 7.20 -19.02
CA ARG A 161 11.80 6.82 -19.60
C ARG A 161 10.74 6.70 -18.51
N TRP A 162 11.07 6.06 -17.39
CA TRP A 162 10.14 5.83 -16.30
C TRP A 162 9.63 7.12 -15.67
N PHE A 163 10.51 8.11 -15.51
CA PHE A 163 10.11 9.45 -15.07
C PHE A 163 9.06 10.07 -16.01
N THR A 164 9.28 10.01 -17.33
CA THR A 164 8.33 10.51 -18.33
C THR A 164 7.01 9.75 -18.27
N VAL A 165 7.05 8.41 -18.22
CA VAL A 165 5.84 7.57 -18.17
C VAL A 165 5.02 7.84 -16.91
N LYS A 166 5.64 8.00 -15.74
CA LYS A 166 4.93 8.39 -14.50
C LYS A 166 4.21 9.73 -14.67
N GLY A 167 4.85 10.71 -15.30
CA GLY A 167 4.20 12.00 -15.63
C GLY A 167 3.00 11.85 -16.58
N GLU A 168 3.12 11.04 -17.63
CA GLU A 168 2.02 10.74 -18.56
C GLU A 168 0.85 10.04 -17.86
N LEU A 169 1.13 9.11 -16.95
CA LEU A 169 0.12 8.42 -16.15
C LEU A 169 -0.63 9.39 -15.22
N VAL A 170 0.07 10.33 -14.59
CA VAL A 170 -0.58 11.40 -13.80
C VAL A 170 -1.49 12.28 -14.66
N ALA A 171 -0.99 12.71 -15.83
CA ALA A 171 -1.78 13.52 -16.76
C ALA A 171 -3.01 12.76 -17.31
N GLY A 172 -2.94 11.43 -17.36
CA GLY A 172 -4.02 10.55 -17.82
C GLY A 172 -4.92 9.97 -16.72
N LEU A 173 -4.84 10.45 -15.48
CA LEU A 173 -5.73 9.97 -14.42
C LEU A 173 -7.20 10.30 -14.72
N ARG A 174 -8.10 9.34 -14.51
CA ARG A 174 -9.54 9.60 -14.44
C ARG A 174 -9.88 10.01 -13.01
N ILE A 175 -10.25 11.28 -12.86
CA ILE A 175 -10.53 11.92 -11.58
C ILE A 175 -12.04 12.08 -11.40
N ASP A 176 -12.57 11.72 -10.23
CA ASP A 176 -13.97 11.97 -9.87
C ASP A 176 -14.23 13.44 -9.51
N THR A 177 -15.48 13.80 -9.23
CA THR A 177 -15.84 15.19 -8.92
C THR A 177 -15.26 15.70 -7.59
N ALA A 178 -14.80 14.82 -6.72
CA ALA A 178 -14.14 15.18 -5.46
C ALA A 178 -12.61 15.29 -5.60
N GLY A 179 -12.03 14.84 -6.72
CA GLY A 179 -10.59 14.89 -6.96
C GLY A 179 -9.85 13.57 -6.72
N ALA A 180 -10.56 12.45 -6.58
CA ALA A 180 -9.96 11.12 -6.40
C ALA A 180 -9.72 10.42 -7.74
N ALA A 181 -8.55 9.79 -7.90
CA ALA A 181 -8.26 8.93 -9.03
C ALA A 181 -9.03 7.61 -8.93
N VAL A 182 -9.97 7.42 -9.86
CA VAL A 182 -10.80 6.22 -9.98
C VAL A 182 -10.31 5.24 -11.06
N GLY A 183 -9.26 5.61 -11.80
CA GLY A 183 -8.58 4.76 -12.78
C GLY A 183 -7.64 5.56 -13.68
N SER A 184 -7.08 4.90 -14.69
CA SER A 184 -6.28 5.54 -15.74
C SER A 184 -7.05 5.62 -17.06
N ALA A 185 -6.81 6.67 -17.85
CA ALA A 185 -7.23 6.81 -19.25
C ALA A 185 -6.08 6.55 -20.24
N VAL A 186 -4.86 6.30 -19.74
CA VAL A 186 -3.71 5.99 -20.59
C VAL A 186 -3.90 4.63 -21.23
N ALA A 187 -3.91 4.59 -22.57
CA ALA A 187 -4.09 3.36 -23.32
C ALA A 187 -2.99 2.35 -22.97
N GLY A 188 -3.39 1.12 -22.63
CA GLY A 188 -2.46 0.04 -22.26
C GLY A 188 -1.97 0.08 -20.81
N PHE A 189 -2.37 1.06 -20.01
CA PHE A 189 -2.18 1.01 -18.56
C PHE A 189 -3.37 0.34 -17.89
N ASP A 190 -3.25 -0.98 -17.70
CA ASP A 190 -4.22 -1.84 -17.04
C ASP A 190 -3.47 -2.76 -16.09
N CYS A 191 -3.70 -2.59 -14.77
CA CYS A 191 -2.98 -3.37 -13.78
C CYS A 191 -3.75 -3.49 -12.46
N ALA A 192 -3.71 -4.69 -11.89
CA ALA A 192 -4.20 -5.02 -10.57
C ALA A 192 -3.12 -5.82 -9.81
N PRO A 193 -2.22 -5.12 -9.09
CA PRO A 193 -1.08 -5.73 -8.44
C PRO A 193 -1.46 -6.60 -7.24
N VAL A 194 -0.92 -7.82 -7.17
CA VAL A 194 -1.20 -8.77 -6.09
C VAL A 194 -0.75 -8.26 -4.72
N GLY A 195 0.34 -7.49 -4.67
CA GLY A 195 0.84 -6.89 -3.42
C GLY A 195 -0.13 -5.87 -2.83
N PHE A 196 -0.64 -4.95 -3.67
CA PHE A 196 -1.64 -3.97 -3.26
C PHE A 196 -2.95 -4.65 -2.82
N ALA A 197 -3.42 -5.63 -3.60
CA ALA A 197 -4.61 -6.40 -3.30
C ALA A 197 -4.50 -7.17 -1.97
N ALA A 198 -3.34 -7.79 -1.72
CA ALA A 198 -3.08 -8.51 -0.48
C ALA A 198 -3.09 -7.60 0.74
N ILE A 199 -2.47 -6.42 0.66
CA ILE A 199 -2.51 -5.42 1.74
C ILE A 199 -3.95 -4.97 2.01
N CYS A 200 -4.76 -4.76 0.97
CA CYS A 200 -6.17 -4.41 1.14
C CYS A 200 -6.94 -5.50 1.91
N ALA A 201 -6.89 -6.75 1.44
CA ALA A 201 -7.60 -7.87 2.07
C ALA A 201 -7.09 -8.15 3.50
N TRP A 202 -5.78 -8.14 3.69
CA TRP A 202 -5.17 -8.34 5.01
C TRP A 202 -5.55 -7.22 5.99
N SER A 203 -5.44 -5.96 5.58
CA SER A 203 -5.76 -4.81 6.43
C SER A 203 -7.25 -4.78 6.81
N ALA A 204 -8.14 -5.18 5.89
CA ALA A 204 -9.56 -5.37 6.20
C ALA A 204 -9.77 -6.45 7.28
N ARG A 205 -9.12 -7.62 7.16
CA ARG A 205 -9.20 -8.67 8.19
C ARG A 205 -8.64 -8.22 9.53
N GLN A 206 -7.53 -7.47 9.55
CA GLN A 206 -6.96 -6.92 10.79
C GLN A 206 -7.95 -5.97 11.48
N LEU A 207 -8.58 -5.09 10.71
CA LEU A 207 -9.57 -4.14 11.23
C LEU A 207 -10.81 -4.86 11.79
N LEU A 208 -11.39 -5.78 11.03
CA LEU A 208 -12.59 -6.54 11.41
C LEU A 208 -12.37 -7.36 12.69
N ALA A 209 -11.15 -7.82 12.95
CA ALA A 209 -10.82 -8.56 14.17
C ALA A 209 -10.97 -7.74 15.46
N VAL A 210 -10.85 -6.40 15.38
CA VAL A 210 -11.02 -5.50 16.54
C VAL A 210 -12.30 -4.65 16.48
N ALA A 211 -12.91 -4.56 15.29
CA ALA A 211 -14.08 -3.75 15.02
C ALA A 211 -15.17 -4.57 14.32
N PRO A 212 -15.71 -5.63 14.95
CA PRO A 212 -16.70 -6.51 14.32
C PRO A 212 -18.05 -5.81 14.02
N GLY A 213 -18.25 -4.58 14.52
CA GLY A 213 -19.40 -3.75 14.17
C GLY A 213 -19.32 -3.08 12.80
N ILE A 214 -18.17 -3.18 12.11
CA ILE A 214 -18.05 -2.82 10.69
C ILE A 214 -18.77 -3.90 9.86
N ASP A 215 -19.57 -3.49 8.87
CA ASP A 215 -20.49 -4.38 8.16
C ASP A 215 -19.85 -5.60 7.46
N ASP A 216 -20.68 -6.65 7.30
CA ASP A 216 -20.33 -7.91 6.64
C ASP A 216 -19.90 -7.73 5.17
N THR A 217 -20.27 -6.62 4.53
CA THR A 217 -19.87 -6.31 3.15
C THR A 217 -18.35 -6.18 3.05
N LEU A 218 -17.70 -5.54 4.02
CA LEU A 218 -16.24 -5.41 4.01
C LEU A 218 -15.54 -6.78 4.14
N ALA A 219 -16.09 -7.68 4.96
CA ALA A 219 -15.57 -9.03 5.12
C ALA A 219 -15.69 -9.82 3.81
N ALA A 220 -16.86 -9.77 3.16
CA ALA A 220 -17.10 -10.44 1.89
C ALA A 220 -16.17 -9.93 0.76
N GLU A 221 -15.91 -8.62 0.70
CA GLU A 221 -14.96 -8.03 -0.25
C GLU A 221 -13.53 -8.54 -0.02
N ALA A 222 -13.08 -8.57 1.25
CA ALA A 222 -11.76 -9.07 1.61
C ALA A 222 -11.59 -10.56 1.26
N ASP A 223 -12.61 -11.39 1.50
CA ASP A 223 -12.60 -12.80 1.16
C ASP A 223 -12.64 -13.04 -0.36
N ALA A 224 -13.41 -12.24 -1.10
CA ALA A 224 -13.43 -12.30 -2.56
C ALA A 224 -12.05 -11.94 -3.16
N VAL A 225 -11.36 -10.94 -2.61
CA VAL A 225 -10.00 -10.59 -3.04
C VAL A 225 -9.00 -11.68 -2.67
N ALA A 226 -9.10 -12.27 -1.47
CA ALA A 226 -8.24 -13.39 -1.07
C ALA A 226 -8.42 -14.61 -1.99
N GLU A 227 -9.65 -14.93 -2.38
CA GLU A 227 -9.93 -16.00 -3.35
C GLU A 227 -9.36 -15.67 -4.74
N ALA A 228 -9.55 -14.44 -5.22
CA ALA A 228 -8.96 -14.00 -6.48
C ALA A 228 -7.42 -14.12 -6.46
N LEU A 229 -6.78 -13.77 -5.33
CA LEU A 229 -5.34 -13.95 -5.13
C LEU A 229 -4.91 -15.42 -5.20
N ARG A 230 -5.69 -16.38 -4.66
CA ARG A 230 -5.34 -17.81 -4.76
C ARG A 230 -5.17 -18.27 -6.21
N GLY A 231 -6.01 -17.75 -7.11
CA GLY A 231 -5.96 -18.01 -8.54
C GLY A 231 -4.75 -17.37 -9.27
N ARG A 232 -3.96 -16.55 -8.60
CA ARG A 232 -2.77 -15.88 -9.16
C ARG A 232 -1.45 -16.55 -8.78
N TRP A 233 -1.49 -17.63 -8.01
CA TRP A 233 -0.30 -18.38 -7.63
C TRP A 233 0.33 -19.08 -8.85
N ASP A 234 1.60 -18.83 -9.12
CA ASP A 234 2.40 -19.56 -10.10
C ASP A 234 3.30 -20.57 -9.36
N PRO A 235 3.04 -21.89 -9.44
CA PRO A 235 3.82 -22.90 -8.74
C PRO A 235 5.24 -23.07 -9.29
N ALA A 236 5.50 -22.73 -10.56
CA ALA A 236 6.83 -22.81 -11.15
C ALA A 236 7.71 -21.66 -10.66
N ARG A 237 7.14 -20.48 -10.47
CA ARG A 237 7.83 -19.29 -9.94
C ARG A 237 7.81 -19.20 -8.41
N ARG A 238 6.91 -19.92 -7.76
CA ARG A 238 6.67 -19.89 -6.30
C ARG A 238 6.33 -18.49 -5.79
N CYS A 239 5.60 -17.71 -6.59
CA CYS A 239 5.11 -16.38 -6.23
C CYS A 239 3.77 -16.11 -6.93
N TRP A 240 3.12 -15.01 -6.58
CA TRP A 240 1.88 -14.59 -7.22
C TRP A 240 2.14 -13.64 -8.40
N VAL A 241 1.30 -13.74 -9.44
CA VAL A 241 1.43 -12.97 -10.68
C VAL A 241 0.39 -11.86 -10.73
N ASP A 242 0.82 -10.65 -11.04
CA ASP A 242 -0.08 -9.51 -11.23
C ASP A 242 -1.08 -9.74 -12.35
N ALA A 243 -2.27 -9.19 -12.22
CA ALA A 243 -3.24 -9.16 -13.31
C ALA A 243 -3.14 -7.85 -14.10
N GLY A 244 -3.54 -7.90 -15.37
CA GLY A 244 -3.55 -6.77 -16.29
C GLY A 244 -2.58 -6.95 -17.45
N ALA A 245 -2.27 -5.86 -18.15
CA ALA A 245 -1.49 -5.87 -19.40
C ALA A 245 -0.06 -6.41 -19.24
N HIS A 246 0.52 -6.32 -18.05
CA HIS A 246 1.88 -6.76 -17.75
C HIS A 246 1.99 -8.20 -17.24
N GLU A 247 0.88 -8.92 -17.06
CA GLU A 247 0.83 -10.29 -16.50
C GLU A 247 1.84 -11.23 -17.16
N ALA A 248 1.87 -11.26 -18.49
CA ALA A 248 2.72 -12.15 -19.28
C ALA A 248 4.17 -11.65 -19.45
N THR A 249 4.49 -10.44 -18.97
CA THR A 249 5.84 -9.86 -19.05
C THR A 249 6.40 -9.65 -17.65
N SER A 250 6.39 -8.41 -17.13
CA SER A 250 7.02 -8.04 -15.87
C SER A 250 6.13 -8.29 -14.65
N GLY A 251 4.82 -8.48 -14.83
CA GLY A 251 3.89 -8.82 -13.76
C GLY A 251 4.17 -10.17 -13.09
N CYS A 252 4.97 -11.04 -13.72
CA CYS A 252 5.44 -12.30 -13.16
C CYS A 252 6.88 -12.25 -12.61
N THR A 253 7.52 -11.08 -12.60
CA THR A 253 8.84 -10.88 -11.97
C THR A 253 8.73 -11.21 -10.49
N ARG A 254 9.64 -12.06 -9.99
CA ARG A 254 9.72 -12.42 -8.56
C ARG A 254 10.30 -11.25 -7.77
N THR A 255 9.42 -10.46 -7.19
CA THR A 255 9.74 -9.43 -6.19
C THR A 255 9.08 -9.73 -4.84
N VAL A 256 9.50 -9.05 -3.77
CA VAL A 256 8.99 -9.31 -2.43
C VAL A 256 7.50 -9.00 -2.31
N GLU A 257 7.01 -7.99 -3.03
CA GLU A 257 5.58 -7.66 -3.09
C GLU A 257 4.74 -8.76 -3.78
N ALA A 258 5.35 -9.59 -4.62
CA ALA A 258 4.71 -10.77 -5.19
C ALA A 258 4.50 -11.89 -4.15
N LEU A 259 5.08 -11.78 -2.95
CA LEU A 259 4.89 -12.73 -1.83
C LEU A 259 3.87 -12.24 -0.79
N LEU A 260 3.45 -10.97 -0.85
CA LEU A 260 2.48 -10.40 0.10
C LEU A 260 1.13 -11.13 0.16
N PRO A 261 0.63 -11.82 -0.88
CA PRO A 261 -0.56 -12.65 -0.75
C PRO A 261 -0.46 -13.75 0.32
N LEU A 262 0.75 -14.12 0.78
CA LEU A 262 0.96 -14.95 1.96
C LEU A 262 0.20 -14.44 3.21
N LEU A 263 -0.03 -13.12 3.32
CA LEU A 263 -0.78 -12.51 4.42
C LEU A 263 -2.25 -12.95 4.50
N VAL A 264 -2.80 -13.50 3.42
CA VAL A 264 -4.21 -13.93 3.32
C VAL A 264 -4.39 -15.35 2.78
N GLU A 265 -3.29 -16.05 2.50
CA GLU A 265 -3.26 -17.44 2.05
C GLU A 265 -3.43 -18.41 3.23
N ASP A 266 -4.17 -19.49 3.00
CA ASP A 266 -4.47 -20.52 4.00
C ASP A 266 -4.15 -21.95 3.52
N ARG A 267 -3.80 -22.14 2.25
CA ARG A 267 -3.33 -23.41 1.72
C ARG A 267 -1.97 -23.80 2.33
N PRO A 268 -1.90 -24.84 3.17
CA PRO A 268 -0.69 -25.15 3.93
C PRO A 268 0.54 -25.42 3.05
N GLU A 269 0.36 -26.04 1.89
CA GLU A 269 1.42 -26.36 0.94
C GLU A 269 2.04 -25.11 0.29
N VAL A 270 1.20 -24.10 -0.01
CA VAL A 270 1.66 -22.82 -0.57
C VAL A 270 2.38 -22.03 0.52
N CYS A 271 1.79 -21.92 1.71
CA CYS A 271 2.41 -21.25 2.85
C CYS A 271 3.78 -21.86 3.20
N ALA A 272 3.86 -23.19 3.31
CA ALA A 272 5.11 -23.88 3.59
C ALA A 272 6.18 -23.62 2.52
N THR A 273 5.78 -23.62 1.24
CA THR A 273 6.69 -23.33 0.12
C THR A 273 7.27 -21.91 0.23
N VAL A 274 6.43 -20.90 0.43
CA VAL A 274 6.88 -19.50 0.51
C VAL A 274 7.71 -19.25 1.77
N LEU A 275 7.34 -19.83 2.92
CA LEU A 275 8.13 -19.70 4.15
C LEU A 275 9.52 -20.35 4.03
N ALA A 276 9.63 -21.48 3.32
CA ALA A 276 10.91 -22.10 3.03
C ALA A 276 11.78 -21.21 2.13
N GLU A 277 11.19 -20.64 1.08
CA GLU A 277 11.84 -19.67 0.17
C GLU A 277 12.33 -18.41 0.92
N LEU A 278 11.53 -17.87 1.85
CA LEU A 278 11.88 -16.73 2.71
C LEU A 278 13.05 -17.02 3.65
N ALA A 279 13.28 -18.28 4.00
CA ALA A 279 14.37 -18.72 4.87
C ALA A 279 15.62 -19.17 4.10
N ASP A 280 15.54 -19.33 2.77
CA ASP A 280 16.65 -19.81 1.94
C ASP A 280 17.56 -18.65 1.47
N PRO A 281 18.86 -18.62 1.85
CA PRO A 281 19.81 -17.61 1.40
C PRO A 281 20.05 -17.57 -0.11
N ALA A 282 19.80 -18.69 -0.81
CA ALA A 282 19.87 -18.78 -2.27
C ALA A 282 18.62 -18.23 -2.97
N ALA A 283 17.52 -18.07 -2.23
CA ALA A 283 16.31 -17.42 -2.69
C ALA A 283 16.17 -16.05 -2.00
N TRP A 284 15.22 -15.89 -1.08
CA TRP A 284 14.85 -14.58 -0.55
C TRP A 284 15.61 -14.17 0.70
N ALA A 285 16.20 -15.09 1.46
CA ALA A 285 16.82 -14.71 2.72
C ALA A 285 18.04 -13.80 2.48
N GLY A 286 17.94 -12.56 2.99
CA GLY A 286 19.00 -11.57 2.99
C GLY A 286 19.50 -11.30 4.40
N ARG A 287 20.60 -10.54 4.50
CA ARG A 287 21.26 -10.23 5.78
C ARG A 287 20.38 -9.45 6.76
N TYR A 288 19.49 -8.61 6.25
CA TYR A 288 18.66 -7.68 7.03
C TYR A 288 17.16 -7.86 6.76
N GLY A 289 16.76 -9.04 6.30
CA GLY A 289 15.39 -9.35 5.88
C GLY A 289 15.35 -9.93 4.46
N PRO A 290 14.14 -10.21 3.93
CA PRO A 290 13.96 -10.70 2.58
C PRO A 290 14.52 -9.73 1.53
N ARG A 291 15.11 -10.26 0.46
CA ARG A 291 15.54 -9.49 -0.70
C ARG A 291 14.32 -8.89 -1.41
N GLY A 292 14.46 -7.68 -1.95
CA GLY A 292 13.37 -7.02 -2.70
C GLY A 292 13.07 -7.70 -4.04
N VAL A 293 14.09 -8.28 -4.68
CA VAL A 293 13.98 -9.02 -5.94
C VAL A 293 14.68 -10.38 -5.75
N HIS A 294 14.14 -11.44 -6.34
CA HIS A 294 14.74 -12.77 -6.25
C HIS A 294 16.08 -12.81 -7.01
N PRO A 295 17.16 -13.41 -6.46
CA PRO A 295 18.51 -13.38 -7.06
C PRO A 295 18.64 -13.95 -8.49
N ALA A 296 17.71 -14.82 -8.88
CA ALA A 296 17.65 -15.41 -10.21
C ALA A 296 16.87 -14.56 -11.24
N GLU A 297 16.35 -13.39 -10.86
CA GLU A 297 15.77 -12.44 -11.82
C GLU A 297 16.85 -11.57 -12.47
N PRO A 298 16.76 -11.26 -13.77
CA PRO A 298 17.72 -10.36 -14.43
C PRO A 298 17.78 -8.95 -13.82
N ALA A 299 16.67 -8.50 -13.23
CA ALA A 299 16.56 -7.19 -12.57
C ALA A 299 17.10 -7.18 -11.14
N TYR A 300 17.68 -8.29 -10.65
CA TYR A 300 18.26 -8.34 -9.31
C TYR A 300 19.52 -7.47 -9.22
N ASP A 301 19.44 -6.40 -8.43
CA ASP A 301 20.58 -5.57 -8.06
C ASP A 301 20.79 -5.59 -6.53
N PRO A 302 21.90 -6.19 -6.04
CA PRO A 302 22.20 -6.24 -4.61
C PRO A 302 22.78 -4.93 -4.01
N GLY A 303 22.99 -3.88 -4.81
CA GLY A 303 23.69 -2.63 -4.42
C GLY A 303 22.85 -1.37 -4.50
#